data_AF-A0A2V9VHP2-F1
#
_entry.id   AF-A0A2V9VHP2-F1
#
_cell.length_a   1.000
_cell.length_b   1.000
_cell.length_c   1.000
_cell.angle_alpha   90.00
_cell.angle_beta   90.00
_cell.angle_gamma   90.00
#
_symmetry.space_group_name_H-M   'P 1'
#
loop_
_entity.id
_entity.type
_entity.pdbx_description
1 polymer ?
#
loop_
_entity_poly.entity_id
_entity_poly.type
_entity_poly.pdbx_seq_one_letter_code
_entity_poly.pdbx_strand_id
1 'polypeptide(L)'
;MAGLHRSQTTSFHQQLDKDINRGYGLVERVDLDQPLAKGGRPLGYEPLGFEGTHFHSWLCHSMPKEASERLGLLPNRDGFIDTLDDAVRITEHMVATGAEPAIWEPWLVARYGA
;
A
#
# COMPACT_ATOMS: atom_id res chain seq x y z
N MET A 1 -5.56 -3.30 -11.23
CA MET A 1 -6.58 -3.32 -10.17
C MET A 1 -6.68 -1.95 -9.51
N ALA A 2 -7.69 -1.73 -8.65
CA ALA A 2 -8.01 -0.49 -7.93
C ALA A 2 -6.85 0.10 -7.08
N GLY A 3 -5.79 0.59 -7.72
CA GLY A 3 -4.58 1.09 -7.07
C GLY A 3 -3.50 0.02 -6.86
N LEU A 4 -3.85 -1.25 -6.67
CA LEU A 4 -2.88 -2.34 -6.54
C LEU A 4 -2.24 -2.70 -7.88
N HIS A 5 -0.91 -2.72 -7.92
CA HIS A 5 -0.17 -3.17 -9.09
C HIS A 5 -0.29 -4.69 -9.26
N ARG A 6 -0.42 -5.17 -10.51
CA ARG A 6 -0.66 -6.59 -10.78
C ARG A 6 0.44 -7.54 -10.27
N SER A 7 1.67 -7.06 -10.16
CA SER A 7 2.77 -7.85 -9.57
C SER A 7 2.54 -8.18 -8.09
N GLN A 8 1.74 -7.37 -7.39
CA GLN A 8 1.47 -7.52 -5.96
C GLN A 8 0.30 -8.45 -5.65
N THR A 9 -0.45 -8.89 -6.68
CA THR A 9 -1.63 -9.74 -6.50
C THR A 9 -1.33 -11.02 -5.71
N THR A 10 -0.25 -11.71 -6.07
CA THR A 10 0.13 -12.95 -5.38
C THR A 10 0.49 -12.70 -3.92
N SER A 11 1.22 -11.62 -3.63
CA SER A 11 1.51 -11.19 -2.26
C SER A 11 0.20 -10.91 -1.50
N PHE A 12 -0.72 -10.16 -2.09
CA PHE A 12 -2.00 -9.81 -1.48
C PHE A 12 -2.80 -11.06 -1.09
N HIS A 13 -2.96 -12.03 -1.99
CA HIS A 13 -3.72 -13.26 -1.71
C HIS A 13 -3.06 -14.15 -0.64
N GLN A 14 -1.73 -14.15 -0.55
CA GLN A 14 -1.00 -14.89 0.48
C GLN A 14 -1.17 -14.29 1.88
N GLN A 15 -1.61 -13.03 1.96
CA GLN A 15 -1.77 -12.30 3.21
C GLN A 15 -3.20 -12.34 3.76
N LEU A 16 -4.19 -12.92 3.06
CA LEU A 16 -5.59 -12.83 3.47
C LEU A 16 -5.85 -13.34 4.89
N ASP A 17 -5.17 -14.42 5.31
CA ASP A 17 -5.34 -14.96 6.66
C ASP A 17 -4.71 -14.09 7.77
N LYS A 18 -4.01 -13.01 7.43
CA LYS A 18 -3.53 -12.00 8.40
C LYS A 18 -4.66 -11.08 8.88
N ASP A 19 -5.71 -10.90 8.09
CA ASP A 19 -6.88 -10.11 8.46
C ASP A 19 -8.00 -11.00 9.02
N ILE A 20 -8.62 -10.59 10.12
CA ILE A 20 -9.74 -11.32 10.74
C ILE A 20 -10.93 -11.51 9.79
N ASN A 21 -11.12 -10.58 8.85
CA ASN A 21 -12.18 -10.63 7.86
C ASN A 21 -11.71 -11.15 6.50
N ARG A 22 -10.47 -11.67 6.40
CA ARG A 22 -9.89 -12.21 5.17
C ARG A 22 -9.97 -11.25 3.98
N GLY A 23 -9.75 -9.96 4.23
CA GLY A 23 -9.80 -8.92 3.20
C GLY A 23 -11.22 -8.61 2.71
N TYR A 24 -12.25 -8.86 3.52
CA TYR A 24 -13.65 -8.61 3.15
C TYR A 24 -13.86 -7.22 2.51
N GLY A 25 -14.48 -7.20 1.33
CA GLY A 25 -14.71 -6.01 0.51
C GLY A 25 -13.48 -5.62 -0.33
N LEU A 26 -12.27 -5.87 0.14
CA LEU A 26 -11.02 -5.55 -0.54
C LEU A 26 -10.64 -6.64 -1.56
N VAL A 27 -10.76 -7.91 -1.18
CA VAL A 27 -10.46 -9.06 -2.04
C VAL A 27 -11.34 -9.07 -3.29
N GLU A 28 -12.64 -8.78 -3.15
CA GLU A 28 -13.55 -8.70 -4.29
C GLU A 28 -13.12 -7.59 -5.25
N ARG A 29 -12.58 -6.47 -4.75
CA ARG A 29 -12.11 -5.35 -5.59
C ARG A 29 -10.80 -5.67 -6.30
N VAL A 30 -9.91 -6.42 -5.65
CA VAL A 30 -8.68 -6.92 -6.27
C VAL A 30 -9.01 -7.96 -7.34
N ASP A 31 -9.86 -8.94 -7.02
CA ASP A 31 -10.23 -10.03 -7.93
C ASP A 31 -11.02 -9.55 -9.16
N LEU A 32 -11.81 -8.49 -9.02
CA LEU A 32 -12.47 -7.84 -10.15
C LEU A 32 -11.49 -7.21 -11.15
N ASP A 33 -10.22 -6.99 -10.76
CA ASP A 33 -9.17 -6.29 -11.52
C ASP A 33 -9.68 -5.03 -12.23
N GLN A 34 -10.57 -4.29 -11.57
CA GLN A 34 -11.11 -3.08 -12.16
C GLN A 34 -9.98 -2.04 -12.25
N PRO A 35 -9.77 -1.41 -13.42
CA PRO A 35 -8.81 -0.33 -13.52
C PRO A 35 -9.27 0.87 -12.70
N LEU A 36 -8.32 1.70 -12.25
CA LEU A 36 -8.62 3.01 -11.70
C LEU A 36 -9.48 3.81 -12.69
N ALA A 37 -10.37 4.65 -12.15
CA ALA A 37 -11.20 5.52 -12.98
C ALA A 37 -10.33 6.41 -13.88
N LYS A 38 -10.81 6.70 -15.09
CA LYS A 38 -10.10 7.57 -16.04
C LYS A 38 -9.97 9.00 -15.50
N GLY A 39 -8.94 9.71 -15.94
CA GLY A 39 -8.70 11.11 -15.58
C GLY A 39 -8.01 11.34 -14.23
N GLY A 40 -7.63 10.27 -13.52
CA GLY A 40 -6.82 10.38 -12.31
C GLY A 40 -5.36 10.69 -12.63
N ARG A 41 -4.76 11.65 -11.90
CA ARG A 41 -3.31 11.91 -11.91
C ARG A 41 -2.65 11.06 -10.82
N PRO A 42 -1.71 10.15 -11.15
CA PRO A 42 -0.91 9.45 -10.16
C PRO A 42 -0.14 10.44 -9.27
N LEU A 43 -0.15 10.21 -7.96
CA LEU A 43 0.60 10.99 -6.98
C LEU A 43 1.83 10.24 -6.44
N GLY A 44 1.79 8.91 -6.49
CA GLY A 44 2.79 8.01 -5.92
C GLY A 44 2.10 6.85 -5.20
N TYR A 45 2.87 6.11 -4.43
CA TYR A 45 2.44 4.92 -3.71
C TYR A 45 2.40 5.18 -2.20
N GLU A 46 1.47 4.50 -1.55
CA GLU A 46 1.30 4.51 -0.10
C GLU A 46 1.23 3.06 0.40
N PRO A 47 2.11 2.63 1.32
CA PRO A 47 1.96 1.37 2.03
C PRO A 47 0.75 1.45 2.95
N LEU A 48 -0.29 0.66 2.66
CA LEU A 48 -1.50 0.60 3.46
C LEU A 48 -1.75 -0.82 3.94
N GLY A 49 -2.12 -0.93 5.21
CA GLY A 49 -2.42 -2.17 5.90
C GLY A 49 -3.91 -2.26 6.11
N PHE A 50 -4.54 -3.36 5.68
CA PHE A 50 -5.97 -3.58 5.91
C PHE A 50 -6.17 -4.61 7.02
N GLU A 51 -6.87 -4.20 8.08
CA GLU A 51 -7.20 -5.04 9.25
C GLU A 51 -8.58 -4.66 9.75
N GLY A 52 -9.48 -5.63 9.92
CA GLY A 52 -10.75 -5.44 10.60
C GLY A 52 -11.62 -4.36 9.96
N THR A 53 -11.61 -4.23 8.63
CA THR A 53 -12.28 -3.17 7.85
C THR A 53 -11.73 -1.74 8.00
N HIS A 54 -10.55 -1.60 8.61
CA HIS A 54 -9.85 -0.33 8.78
C HIS A 54 -8.53 -0.34 8.01
N PHE A 55 -8.05 0.86 7.66
CA PHE A 55 -6.75 1.05 7.04
C PHE A 55 -5.76 1.65 8.03
N HIS A 56 -4.56 1.09 8.03
CA HIS A 56 -3.36 1.62 8.63
C HIS A 56 -2.47 2.23 7.55
N SER A 57 -1.69 3.24 7.93
CA SER A 57 -0.67 3.85 7.07
C SER A 57 0.68 3.72 7.73
N TRP A 58 1.74 3.54 6.95
CA TRP A 58 3.12 3.58 7.42
C TRP A 58 3.47 4.87 8.19
N LEU A 59 2.71 5.96 7.97
CA LEU A 59 2.85 7.21 8.72
C LEU A 59 2.54 7.04 10.21
N CYS A 60 1.73 6.05 10.60
CA CYS A 60 1.45 5.71 12.00
C CYS A 60 2.70 5.24 12.77
N HIS A 61 3.71 4.74 12.05
CA HIS A 61 4.87 4.07 12.62
C HIS A 61 6.15 4.92 12.62
N SER A 62 6.06 6.23 12.37
CA SER A 62 7.24 7.09 12.13
C SER A 62 8.13 6.60 10.97
N MET A 63 7.60 5.77 10.06
CA MET A 63 8.37 5.18 8.97
C MET A 63 9.00 6.17 7.99
N PRO A 64 8.47 7.38 7.74
CA PRO A 64 9.19 8.33 6.89
C PRO A 64 10.61 8.64 7.38
N LYS A 65 10.81 8.70 8.72
CA LYS A 65 12.14 8.90 9.30
C LYS A 65 13.01 7.66 9.08
N GLU A 66 12.47 6.47 9.37
CA GLU A 66 13.23 5.23 9.25
C GLU A 66 13.56 4.87 7.79
N ALA A 67 12.64 5.10 6.85
CA ALA A 67 12.88 4.93 5.43
C ALA A 67 13.99 5.88 4.93
N SER A 68 14.04 7.12 5.44
CA SER A 68 15.13 8.03 5.14
C SER A 68 16.46 7.54 5.72
N GLU A 69 16.49 7.23 7.02
CA GLU A 69 17.72 6.89 7.75
C GLU A 69 18.29 5.51 7.36
N ARG A 70 17.44 4.54 7.04
CA ARG A 70 17.86 3.14 6.78
C ARG A 70 17.84 2.74 5.31
N LEU A 71 16.90 3.29 4.53
CA LEU A 71 16.73 2.91 3.12
C LEU A 71 17.21 4.00 2.15
N GLY A 72 17.47 5.21 2.66
CA GLY A 72 17.82 6.38 1.83
C GLY A 72 16.65 6.88 0.99
N LEU A 73 15.41 6.55 1.38
CA LEU A 73 14.20 6.85 0.62
C LEU A 73 13.46 8.03 1.23
N LEU A 74 13.00 8.94 0.38
CA LEU A 74 12.26 10.13 0.77
C LEU A 74 10.94 10.22 0.01
N PRO A 75 9.88 10.77 0.62
CA PRO A 75 8.66 11.10 -0.11
C PRO A 75 8.95 12.06 -1.28
N ASN A 76 8.19 11.90 -2.36
CA ASN A 76 8.20 12.84 -3.48
C ASN A 76 7.50 14.16 -3.09
N ARG A 77 7.43 15.11 -4.04
CA ARG A 77 6.84 16.44 -3.80
C ARG A 77 5.36 16.42 -3.40
N ASP A 78 4.64 15.35 -3.74
CA ASP A 78 3.22 15.17 -3.40
C ASP A 78 3.07 14.44 -2.04
N GLY A 79 4.16 14.05 -1.38
CA GLY A 79 4.17 13.39 -0.07
C GLY A 79 4.10 11.86 -0.11
N PHE A 80 4.19 11.25 -1.29
CA PHE A 80 4.07 9.79 -1.49
C PHE A 80 5.39 9.16 -1.92
N ILE A 81 5.46 7.83 -1.93
CA ILE A 81 6.62 7.10 -2.46
C ILE A 81 6.58 7.12 -3.99
N ASP A 82 7.68 7.49 -4.63
CA ASP A 82 7.64 7.82 -6.07
C ASP A 82 7.49 6.59 -6.97
N THR A 83 8.16 5.50 -6.62
CA THR A 83 8.20 4.28 -7.41
C THR A 83 7.56 3.09 -6.67
N LEU A 84 7.04 2.13 -7.44
CA LEU A 84 6.52 0.88 -6.87
C LEU A 84 7.62 0.12 -6.13
N ASP A 85 8.82 0.04 -6.71
CA ASP A 85 9.93 -0.74 -6.14
C ASP A 85 10.34 -0.20 -4.76
N ASP A 86 10.41 1.13 -4.61
CA ASP A 86 10.69 1.75 -3.33
C ASP A 86 9.54 1.53 -2.33
N ALA A 87 8.30 1.55 -2.80
CA ALA A 87 7.13 1.30 -1.96
C ALA A 87 7.07 -0.15 -1.47
N VAL A 88 7.45 -1.12 -2.30
CA VAL A 88 7.60 -2.53 -1.91
C VAL A 88 8.69 -2.65 -0.84
N ARG A 89 9.88 -2.08 -1.07
CA ARG A 89 10.99 -2.13 -0.11
C ARG A 89 10.62 -1.55 1.25
N ILE A 90 9.90 -0.42 1.26
CA ILE A 90 9.41 0.21 2.49
C ILE A 90 8.37 -0.68 3.18
N THR A 91 7.44 -1.27 2.41
CA THR A 91 6.40 -2.16 2.94
C THR A 91 7.02 -3.39 3.60
N GLU A 92 7.97 -4.05 2.91
CA GLU A 92 8.69 -5.21 3.43
C GLU A 92 9.49 -4.89 4.69
N HIS A 93 10.22 -3.76 4.68
CA HIS A 93 10.98 -3.30 5.84
C HIS A 93 10.06 -3.08 7.04
N MET A 94 8.97 -2.35 6.86
CA MET A 94 8.00 -2.04 7.92
C MET A 94 7.39 -3.31 8.51
N VAL A 95 6.98 -4.28 7.67
CA VAL A 95 6.48 -5.58 8.13
C VAL A 95 7.55 -6.34 8.93
N ALA A 96 8.81 -6.30 8.48
CA ALA A 96 9.92 -6.95 9.18
C ALA A 96 10.29 -6.27 10.50
N THR A 97 10.02 -4.97 10.66
CA THR A 97 10.34 -4.19 11.86
C THR A 97 9.18 -4.06 12.86
N GLY A 98 8.06 -4.74 12.62
CA GLY A 98 6.98 -4.88 13.61
C GLY A 98 5.69 -4.14 13.29
N ALA A 99 5.36 -3.91 12.02
CA ALA A 99 4.00 -3.56 11.63
C ALA A 99 2.99 -4.57 12.19
N GLU A 100 1.80 -4.11 12.53
CA GLU A 100 0.69 -4.96 12.94
C GLU A 100 0.33 -6.01 11.86
N PRO A 101 -0.20 -7.17 12.26
CA PRO A 101 -0.71 -8.17 11.34
C PRO A 101 -1.89 -7.61 10.52
N ALA A 102 -1.58 -7.15 9.31
CA ALA A 102 -2.56 -6.66 8.35
C ALA A 102 -2.17 -7.11 6.93
N ILE A 103 -3.09 -6.96 5.99
CA ILE A 103 -2.77 -7.11 4.56
C ILE A 103 -2.07 -5.83 4.11
N TRP A 104 -0.73 -5.88 4.06
CA TRP A 104 0.10 -4.74 3.68
C TRP A 104 0.48 -4.81 2.22
N GLU A 105 0.13 -3.77 1.46
CA GLU A 105 0.53 -3.61 0.06
C GLU A 105 0.83 -2.15 -0.29
N PRO A 106 1.66 -1.87 -1.30
CA PRO A 106 1.87 -0.53 -1.84
C PRO A 106 0.76 -0.17 -2.84
N TRP A 107 -0.14 0.72 -2.43
CA TRP A 107 -1.28 1.16 -3.24
C TRP A 107 -0.94 2.44 -4.00
N LEU A 108 -1.21 2.47 -5.30
CA LEU A 108 -1.11 3.69 -6.09
C LEU A 108 -2.22 4.66 -5.69
N VAL A 109 -1.83 5.87 -5.29
CA VAL A 109 -2.73 6.97 -4.99
C VAL A 109 -2.88 7.86 -6.22
N ALA A 110 -4.12 8.17 -6.59
CA ALA A 110 -4.43 9.05 -7.70
C ALA A 110 -5.36 10.19 -7.26
N ARG A 111 -5.07 11.40 -7.76
CA ARG A 111 -5.94 12.56 -7.58
C ARG A 111 -6.89 12.70 -8.76
N TYR A 112 -8.17 12.81 -8.46
CA TYR A 112 -9.20 13.18 -9.43
C TYR A 112 -9.53 14.65 -9.28
N GLY A 113 -9.78 15.34 -10.40
CA GLY A 113 -10.32 16.69 -10.36
C GLY A 113 -11.73 16.68 -9.77
N ALA A 114 -12.10 17.75 -9.08
CA ALA A 114 -13.50 18.08 -8.83
C ALA A 114 -14.14 18.66 -10.10
#